data_AF-A0A6B2LJW4-F1
#
_entry.id   AF-A0A6B2LJW4-F1
#
_cell.length_a   1.000
_cell.length_b   1.000
_cell.length_c   1.000
_cell.angle_alpha   90.00
_cell.angle_beta   90.00
_cell.angle_gamma   90.00
#
_symmetry.space_group_name_H-M   'P 1'
#
loop_
_entity.id
_entity.type
_entity.pdbx_description
1 polymer ?
#
loop_
_entity_poly.entity_id
_entity_poly.type
_entity_poly.pdbx_seq_one_letter_code
_entity_poly.pdbx_strand_id
1 'polypeptide(L)'
;MRSQHVENVHIALDYLQKVESVKLASFGSDNIIDGDEVYILGFIWALIVRYKMTSVGKSELLNWANSKLGDSGQEVKNFTLDWQDGRALTLLLHGLIGADLPILDTPENTLQQAIDCAFHKIKIPKLIDAEDIANNPDEKSLMTYLTYFYDFEKDSHMAWLG
;
A
#
# COMPACT_ATOMS: atom_id res chain seq x y z
N MET A 1 -24.04 -24.22 -11.96
CA MET A 1 -25.27 -23.49 -11.54
C MET A 1 -24.89 -22.41 -10.54
N ARG A 2 -25.62 -21.28 -10.46
CA ARG A 2 -25.35 -20.17 -9.51
C ARG A 2 -25.14 -20.66 -8.07
N SER A 3 -25.90 -21.66 -7.64
CA SER A 3 -25.76 -22.32 -6.34
C SER A 3 -24.35 -22.85 -6.03
N GLN A 4 -23.62 -23.36 -7.03
CA GLN A 4 -22.25 -23.84 -6.83
C GLN A 4 -21.26 -22.69 -6.60
N HIS A 5 -21.47 -21.54 -7.25
CA HIS A 5 -20.64 -20.35 -7.00
C HIS A 5 -20.91 -19.80 -5.60
N VAL A 6 -22.17 -19.78 -5.15
CA VAL A 6 -22.55 -19.39 -3.78
C VAL A 6 -21.83 -20.26 -2.75
N GLU A 7 -21.86 -21.57 -2.92
CA GLU A 7 -21.21 -22.50 -1.99
C GLU A 7 -19.70 -22.31 -1.97
N ASN A 8 -19.05 -22.19 -3.14
CA ASN A 8 -17.60 -21.98 -3.23
C ASN A 8 -17.17 -20.71 -2.50
N VAL A 9 -17.90 -19.61 -2.72
CA VAL A 9 -17.61 -18.34 -2.05
C VAL A 9 -17.87 -18.47 -0.55
N HIS A 10 -18.98 -19.10 -0.15
CA HIS A 10 -19.31 -19.30 1.25
C HIS A 10 -18.21 -20.04 2.02
N ILE A 11 -17.68 -21.14 1.47
CA ILE A 11 -16.58 -21.90 2.06
C ILE A 11 -15.35 -21.01 2.28
N ALA A 12 -14.99 -20.20 1.28
CA ALA A 12 -13.84 -19.29 1.39
C ALA A 12 -14.06 -18.21 2.46
N LEU A 13 -15.25 -17.60 2.52
CA LEU A 13 -15.57 -16.58 3.52
C LEU A 13 -15.61 -17.16 4.93
N ASP A 14 -16.16 -18.36 5.09
CA ASP A 14 -16.25 -19.03 6.38
C ASP A 14 -14.87 -19.33 6.96
N TYR A 15 -13.94 -19.80 6.12
CA TYR A 15 -12.54 -19.99 6.52
C TYR A 15 -11.89 -18.67 6.94
N LEU A 16 -12.04 -17.61 6.16
CA LEU A 16 -11.42 -16.31 6.45
C LEU A 16 -11.95 -15.69 7.75
N GLN A 17 -13.25 -15.82 8.02
CA GLN A 17 -13.86 -15.29 9.25
C GLN A 17 -13.51 -16.14 10.47
N LYS A 18 -13.69 -17.47 10.39
CA LYS A 18 -13.60 -18.36 11.55
C LYS A 18 -12.18 -18.80 11.89
N VAL A 19 -11.33 -18.98 10.88
CA VAL A 19 -9.96 -19.49 11.06
C VAL A 19 -8.98 -18.33 11.06
N GLU A 20 -9.03 -17.48 10.03
CA GLU A 20 -8.05 -16.40 9.86
C GLU A 20 -8.41 -15.13 10.65
N SER A 21 -9.60 -15.08 11.26
CA SER A 21 -10.11 -13.93 12.03
C SER A 21 -10.17 -12.62 11.23
N VAL A 22 -10.42 -12.70 9.91
CA VAL A 22 -10.67 -11.52 9.07
C VAL A 22 -12.03 -10.93 9.42
N LYS A 23 -12.04 -9.64 9.79
CA LYS A 23 -13.28 -8.91 10.08
C LYS A 23 -13.99 -8.51 8.78
N LEU A 24 -15.08 -9.22 8.48
CA LEU A 24 -15.92 -8.99 7.31
C LEU A 24 -17.28 -8.45 7.76
N ALA A 25 -17.34 -7.21 8.27
CA ALA A 25 -18.60 -6.63 8.71
C ALA A 25 -19.56 -6.46 7.50
N SER A 26 -20.73 -7.09 7.57
CA SER A 26 -21.83 -6.97 6.60
C SER A 26 -21.57 -7.52 5.18
N PHE A 27 -20.61 -8.45 5.03
CA PHE A 27 -20.22 -9.03 3.74
C PHE A 27 -20.68 -10.49 3.60
N GLY A 28 -21.36 -10.83 2.51
CA GLY A 28 -21.85 -12.17 2.19
C GLY A 28 -21.45 -12.66 0.81
N SER A 29 -21.67 -13.96 0.53
CA SER A 29 -21.35 -14.59 -0.76
C SER A 29 -22.14 -13.98 -1.92
N ASP A 30 -23.35 -13.48 -1.68
CA ASP A 30 -24.17 -12.81 -2.68
C ASP A 30 -23.51 -11.51 -3.19
N ASN A 31 -22.85 -10.73 -2.33
CA ASN A 31 -22.18 -9.49 -2.74
C ASN A 31 -21.06 -9.75 -3.77
N ILE A 32 -20.33 -10.86 -3.63
CA ILE A 32 -19.29 -11.24 -4.60
C ILE A 32 -19.93 -11.71 -5.91
N ILE A 33 -20.96 -12.54 -5.82
CA ILE A 33 -21.57 -13.19 -6.99
C ILE A 33 -22.35 -12.20 -7.84
N ASP A 34 -22.95 -11.19 -7.20
CA ASP A 34 -23.66 -10.11 -7.88
C ASP A 34 -22.75 -8.97 -8.31
N GLY A 35 -21.45 -9.05 -8.00
CA GLY A 35 -20.45 -8.09 -8.47
C GLY A 35 -20.54 -6.72 -7.79
N ASP A 36 -20.89 -6.68 -6.50
CA ASP A 36 -20.96 -5.42 -5.75
C ASP A 36 -19.54 -4.91 -5.43
N GLU A 37 -19.07 -3.99 -6.27
CA GLU A 37 -17.71 -3.46 -6.26
C GLU A 37 -17.30 -2.87 -4.91
N VAL A 38 -18.21 -2.19 -4.21
CA VAL A 38 -17.90 -1.55 -2.91
C VAL A 38 -17.55 -2.61 -1.88
N TYR A 39 -18.32 -3.69 -1.83
CA TYR A 39 -18.08 -4.81 -0.93
C TYR A 39 -16.85 -5.61 -1.32
N ILE A 40 -16.63 -5.84 -2.63
CA ILE A 40 -15.45 -6.55 -3.13
C ILE A 40 -14.17 -5.77 -2.80
N LEU A 41 -14.14 -4.45 -3.01
CA LEU A 41 -13.00 -3.60 -2.65
C LEU A 41 -12.79 -3.56 -1.12
N GLY A 42 -13.86 -3.48 -0.34
CA GLY A 42 -13.80 -3.60 1.12
C GLY A 42 -13.20 -4.94 1.57
N PHE A 43 -13.56 -6.02 0.89
CA PHE A 43 -13.04 -7.37 1.14
C PHE A 43 -11.55 -7.49 0.79
N ILE A 44 -11.14 -7.03 -0.39
CA ILE A 44 -9.72 -7.00 -0.81
C ILE A 44 -8.89 -6.20 0.21
N TRP A 45 -9.39 -5.05 0.66
CA TRP A 45 -8.72 -4.28 1.70
C TRP A 45 -8.58 -5.05 3.02
N ALA A 46 -9.61 -5.77 3.46
CA ALA A 46 -9.54 -6.57 4.68
C ALA A 46 -8.46 -7.67 4.58
N LEU A 47 -8.29 -8.27 3.40
CA LEU A 47 -7.22 -9.22 3.12
C LEU A 47 -5.84 -8.55 3.14
N ILE A 48 -5.68 -7.39 2.52
CA ILE A 48 -4.42 -6.62 2.56
C ILE A 48 -4.04 -6.31 4.01
N VAL A 49 -4.97 -5.82 4.82
CA VAL A 49 -4.71 -5.55 6.23
C VAL A 49 -4.29 -6.83 6.96
N ARG A 50 -4.99 -7.95 6.71
CA ARG A 50 -4.74 -9.22 7.42
C ARG A 50 -3.43 -9.90 7.01
N TYR A 51 -2.95 -9.73 5.79
CA TYR A 51 -1.80 -10.49 5.28
C TYR A 51 -0.57 -9.64 4.98
N LYS A 52 -0.72 -8.34 4.73
CA LYS A 52 0.37 -7.41 4.50
C LYS A 52 0.63 -6.48 5.69
N MET A 53 -0.42 -5.95 6.30
CA MET A 53 -0.26 -4.94 7.37
C MET A 53 -0.33 -5.51 8.79
N THR A 54 -0.01 -6.80 8.98
CA THR A 54 -0.10 -7.44 10.29
C THR A 54 0.89 -6.88 11.30
N SER A 55 2.10 -6.55 10.84
CA SER A 55 3.18 -6.07 11.68
C SER A 55 3.37 -4.56 11.68
N VAL A 56 2.61 -3.82 10.85
CA VAL A 56 2.75 -2.37 10.75
C VAL A 56 1.38 -1.70 10.67
N GLY A 57 1.03 -0.99 11.74
CA GLY A 57 -0.19 -0.18 11.80
C GLY A 57 -0.05 1.14 11.05
N LYS A 58 -1.17 1.83 10.80
CA LYS A 58 -1.19 3.15 10.14
C LYS A 58 -0.21 4.16 10.78
N SER A 59 -0.28 4.34 12.09
CA SER A 59 0.58 5.27 12.82
C SER A 59 2.05 4.87 12.79
N GLU A 60 2.32 3.57 12.82
CA GLU A 60 3.69 3.05 12.75
C GLU A 60 4.28 3.28 11.35
N LEU A 61 3.52 3.00 10.30
CA LEU A 61 3.93 3.27 8.92
C LEU A 61 4.20 4.77 8.70
N LEU A 62 3.40 5.64 9.32
CA LEU A 62 3.57 7.09 9.23
C LEU A 62 4.85 7.55 9.95
N ASN A 63 5.10 7.04 11.15
CA ASN A 63 6.33 7.32 11.90
C ASN A 63 7.56 6.80 11.15
N TRP A 64 7.47 5.60 10.59
CA TRP A 64 8.52 5.01 9.78
C TRP A 64 8.81 5.87 8.55
N ALA A 65 7.78 6.28 7.79
CA ALA A 65 7.96 7.12 6.62
C ALA A 65 8.71 8.41 7.01
N ASN A 66 8.22 9.13 8.02
CA ASN A 66 8.87 10.35 8.51
C ASN A 66 10.33 10.12 8.95
N SER A 67 10.66 8.96 9.53
CA SER A 67 12.06 8.64 9.88
C SER A 67 13.00 8.55 8.67
N LYS A 68 12.47 8.32 7.46
CA LYS A 68 13.24 8.30 6.21
C LYS A 68 13.32 9.65 5.53
N LEU A 69 12.40 10.56 5.84
CA LEU A 69 12.41 11.92 5.30
C LEU A 69 13.52 12.80 5.92
N GLY A 70 14.07 12.39 7.07
CA GLY A 70 15.24 13.02 7.71
C GLY A 70 15.03 14.49 8.06
N ASP A 71 16.13 15.27 8.07
CA ASP A 71 16.13 16.70 8.40
C ASP A 71 15.70 17.61 7.21
N SER A 72 14.95 17.06 6.25
CA SER A 72 14.48 17.80 5.06
C SER A 72 13.49 18.94 5.40
N GLY A 73 12.96 18.95 6.63
CA GLY A 73 11.86 19.83 7.05
C GLY A 73 10.49 19.42 6.50
N GLN A 74 10.42 18.32 5.73
CA GLN A 74 9.18 17.72 5.26
C GLN A 74 8.64 16.73 6.31
N GLU A 75 7.35 16.82 6.62
CA GLU A 75 6.64 15.87 7.48
C GLU A 75 5.36 15.42 6.76
N VAL A 76 5.06 14.12 6.81
CA VAL A 76 3.80 13.55 6.31
C VAL A 76 2.91 13.14 7.48
N LYS A 77 1.63 13.51 7.41
CA LYS A 77 0.58 13.32 8.43
C LYS A 77 -0.56 12.44 7.95
N ASN A 78 -0.65 12.22 6.64
CA ASN A 78 -1.64 11.37 5.99
C ASN A 78 -0.97 10.48 4.92
N PHE A 79 -1.74 9.57 4.34
CA PHE A 79 -1.35 8.81 3.14
C PHE A 79 -2.11 9.29 1.91
N THR A 80 -2.36 10.59 1.82
CA THR A 80 -3.09 11.23 0.72
C THR A 80 -2.34 12.47 0.23
N LEU A 81 -2.79 13.66 0.62
CA LEU A 81 -2.34 14.94 0.09
C LEU A 81 -0.85 15.22 0.34
N ASP A 82 -0.27 14.72 1.42
CA ASP A 82 1.13 15.00 1.76
C ASP A 82 2.14 14.28 0.83
N TRP A 83 1.64 13.40 -0.03
CA TRP A 83 2.41 12.63 -1.01
C TRP A 83 2.14 13.07 -2.45
N GLN A 84 1.14 13.93 -2.66
CA GLN A 84 0.60 14.30 -3.96
C GLN A 84 1.63 14.95 -4.88
N ASP A 85 2.59 15.70 -4.33
CA ASP A 85 3.61 16.42 -5.10
C ASP A 85 4.85 15.57 -5.46
N GLY A 86 4.92 14.32 -4.98
CA GLY A 86 6.04 13.40 -5.20
C GLY A 86 7.31 13.67 -4.39
N ARG A 87 7.38 14.76 -3.60
CA ARG A 87 8.57 15.08 -2.78
C ARG A 87 8.77 14.05 -1.67
N ALA A 88 7.71 13.69 -0.97
CA ALA A 88 7.77 12.70 0.12
C ALA A 88 8.27 11.33 -0.38
N LEU A 89 7.80 10.88 -1.55
CA LEU A 89 8.22 9.60 -2.13
C LEU A 89 9.69 9.64 -2.61
N THR A 90 10.11 10.79 -3.15
CA THR A 90 11.51 11.03 -3.52
C THR A 90 12.45 11.00 -2.31
N LEU A 91 12.09 11.71 -1.24
CA LEU A 91 12.84 11.72 0.02
C LEU A 91 12.85 10.34 0.69
N LEU A 92 11.75 9.59 0.61
CA LEU A 92 11.69 8.22 1.11
C LEU A 92 12.74 7.33 0.41
N LEU A 93 12.83 7.40 -0.92
CA LEU A 93 13.85 6.69 -1.70
C LEU A 93 15.26 7.17 -1.38
N HIS A 94 15.45 8.47 -1.17
CA HIS A 94 16.71 9.01 -0.71
C HIS A 94 17.13 8.39 0.64
N GLY A 95 16.23 8.39 1.62
CA GLY A 95 16.51 7.83 2.95
C GLY A 95 16.74 6.32 2.95
N LEU A 96 16.10 5.57 2.04
CA LEU A 96 16.24 4.11 1.96
C LEU A 96 17.47 3.63 1.18
N ILE A 97 17.77 4.28 0.06
CA ILE A 97 18.80 3.80 -0.87
C ILE A 97 19.76 4.88 -1.39
N GLY A 98 19.70 6.09 -0.84
CA GLY A 98 20.54 7.21 -1.27
C GLY A 98 20.23 7.69 -2.69
N ALA A 99 19.02 7.42 -3.20
CA ALA A 99 18.61 7.92 -4.52
C ALA A 99 18.54 9.46 -4.50
N ASP A 100 19.17 10.09 -5.48
CA ASP A 100 19.08 11.54 -5.69
C ASP A 100 18.22 11.78 -6.93
N LEU A 101 16.92 11.99 -6.70
CA LEU A 101 15.94 12.22 -7.76
C LEU A 101 15.54 13.70 -7.74
N PRO A 102 15.63 14.42 -8.88
CA PRO A 102 15.19 15.79 -8.96
C PRO A 102 13.66 15.88 -8.89
N ILE A 103 13.14 16.98 -8.36
CA ILE A 103 11.73 17.34 -8.54
C ILE A 103 11.54 17.82 -9.97
N LEU A 104 10.57 17.24 -10.68
CA LEU A 104 10.28 17.54 -12.07
C LEU A 104 9.22 18.65 -12.20
N ASP A 105 8.86 18.98 -13.43
CA ASP A 105 7.93 20.03 -13.81
C ASP A 105 6.50 19.78 -13.31
N THR A 106 6.08 18.51 -13.23
CA THR A 106 4.77 18.12 -12.71
C THR A 106 4.87 17.14 -11.54
N PRO A 107 3.88 17.13 -10.63
CA PRO A 107 3.75 16.10 -9.61
C PRO A 107 3.76 14.69 -10.19
N GLU A 108 3.00 14.47 -11.26
CA GLU A 108 2.91 13.18 -11.96
C GLU A 108 4.28 12.70 -12.46
N ASN A 109 5.06 13.57 -13.13
CA ASN A 109 6.39 13.21 -13.61
C ASN A 109 7.33 12.88 -12.45
N THR A 110 7.27 13.66 -11.36
CA THR A 110 8.08 13.44 -10.14
C THR A 110 7.74 12.08 -9.51
N LEU A 111 6.45 11.78 -9.35
CA LEU A 111 5.96 10.51 -8.82
C LEU A 111 6.33 9.33 -9.73
N GLN A 112 6.16 9.46 -11.04
CA GLN A 112 6.48 8.42 -12.01
C GLN A 112 7.98 8.07 -11.96
N GLN A 113 8.85 9.09 -11.90
CA GLN A 113 10.29 8.88 -11.76
C GLN A 113 10.63 8.12 -10.46
N ALA A 114 10.00 8.48 -9.35
CA ALA A 114 10.20 7.80 -8.08
C ALA A 114 9.71 6.34 -8.11
N ILE A 115 8.52 6.09 -8.67
CA ILE A 115 7.96 4.74 -8.85
C ILE A 115 8.86 3.89 -9.75
N ASP A 116 9.38 4.45 -10.84
CA ASP A 116 10.31 3.76 -11.74
C ASP A 116 11.63 3.44 -11.03
N CYS A 117 12.17 4.39 -10.26
CA CYS A 117 13.36 4.17 -9.45
C CYS A 117 13.17 3.01 -8.46
N ALA A 118 12.06 3.00 -7.72
CA ALA A 118 11.72 1.94 -6.77
C ALA A 118 11.67 0.56 -7.46
N PHE A 119 10.99 0.48 -8.60
CA PHE A 119 10.89 -0.74 -9.38
C PHE A 119 12.26 -1.22 -9.89
N HIS A 120 13.07 -0.34 -10.45
CA HIS A 120 14.34 -0.74 -11.05
C HIS A 120 15.41 -1.07 -10.01
N LYS A 121 15.50 -0.29 -8.94
CA LYS A 121 16.56 -0.36 -7.92
C LYS A 121 16.28 -1.38 -6.82
N ILE A 122 15.05 -1.40 -6.30
CA ILE A 122 14.68 -2.21 -5.13
C ILE A 122 13.51 -3.18 -5.39
N LYS A 123 13.11 -3.32 -6.65
CA LYS A 123 12.13 -4.32 -7.13
C LYS A 123 10.75 -4.20 -6.50
N ILE A 124 10.39 -3.02 -6.02
CA ILE A 124 9.04 -2.74 -5.56
C ILE A 124 8.11 -2.68 -6.79
N PRO A 125 7.04 -3.49 -6.85
CA PRO A 125 6.13 -3.53 -7.99
C PRO A 125 5.34 -2.22 -8.12
N LYS A 126 5.08 -1.76 -9.35
CA LYS A 126 4.27 -0.54 -9.60
C LYS A 126 2.79 -0.82 -9.36
N LEU A 127 2.34 -0.73 -8.11
CA LEU A 127 0.95 -1.01 -7.71
C LEU A 127 0.03 0.21 -7.80
N ILE A 128 0.60 1.39 -7.99
CA ILE A 128 -0.11 2.65 -8.06
C ILE A 128 0.36 3.42 -9.29
N ASP A 129 -0.55 4.17 -9.89
CA ASP A 129 -0.28 5.04 -11.02
C ASP A 129 0.05 6.45 -10.52
N ALA A 130 1.04 7.08 -11.15
CA ALA A 130 1.49 8.42 -10.75
C ALA A 130 0.37 9.47 -10.91
N GLU A 131 -0.45 9.33 -11.95
CA GLU A 131 -1.59 10.20 -12.25
C GLU A 131 -2.62 10.17 -11.10
N ASP A 132 -2.93 8.98 -10.57
CA ASP A 132 -3.91 8.82 -9.49
C ASP A 132 -3.45 9.50 -8.20
N ILE A 133 -2.18 9.34 -7.84
CA ILE A 133 -1.62 9.99 -6.64
C ILE A 133 -1.59 11.50 -6.82
N ALA A 134 -1.20 11.97 -8.01
CA ALA A 134 -1.08 13.39 -8.33
C ALA A 134 -2.44 14.11 -8.31
N ASN A 135 -3.52 13.42 -8.69
CA ASN A 135 -4.83 14.04 -8.86
C ASN A 135 -5.83 13.71 -7.73
N ASN A 136 -5.87 12.45 -7.28
CA ASN A 136 -6.85 11.96 -6.32
C ASN A 136 -6.27 10.80 -5.48
N PRO A 137 -5.33 11.09 -4.57
CA PRO A 137 -4.63 10.04 -3.84
C PRO A 137 -5.56 9.27 -2.91
N ASP A 138 -5.67 7.95 -3.13
CA ASP A 138 -6.40 7.04 -2.25
C ASP A 138 -5.53 6.54 -1.09
N GLU A 139 -6.03 6.71 0.13
CA GLU A 139 -5.28 6.41 1.35
C GLU A 139 -4.87 4.92 1.43
N LYS A 140 -5.78 4.02 1.09
CA LYS A 140 -5.56 2.57 1.21
C LYS A 140 -4.57 2.08 0.16
N SER A 141 -4.65 2.60 -1.05
CA SER A 141 -3.75 2.29 -2.15
C SER A 141 -2.34 2.74 -1.82
N LEU A 142 -2.16 3.97 -1.32
CA LEU A 142 -0.84 4.47 -0.95
C LEU A 142 -0.27 3.73 0.27
N MET A 143 -1.07 3.46 1.31
CA MET A 143 -0.65 2.63 2.44
C MET A 143 -0.18 1.25 1.97
N THR A 144 -0.95 0.62 1.08
CA THR A 144 -0.59 -0.69 0.49
C THR A 144 0.75 -0.60 -0.22
N TYR A 145 0.96 0.43 -1.05
CA TYR A 145 2.22 0.59 -1.75
C TYR A 145 3.41 0.82 -0.81
N LEU A 146 3.27 1.69 0.18
CA LEU A 146 4.34 2.01 1.13
C LEU A 146 4.75 0.84 2.01
N THR A 147 3.85 -0.12 2.26
CA THR A 147 4.22 -1.35 2.99
C THR A 147 5.29 -2.17 2.28
N TYR A 148 5.41 -2.11 0.95
CA TYR A 148 6.51 -2.77 0.23
C TYR A 148 7.86 -2.13 0.51
N PHE A 149 7.92 -0.82 0.74
CA PHE A 149 9.14 -0.12 1.12
C PHE A 149 9.53 -0.45 2.57
N TYR A 150 8.53 -0.52 3.44
CA TYR A 150 8.72 -0.93 4.84
C TYR A 150 9.28 -2.36 4.92
N ASP A 151 8.68 -3.31 4.18
CA ASP A 151 9.13 -4.70 4.12
C ASP A 151 10.55 -4.80 3.54
N PHE A 152 10.85 -4.06 2.46
CA PHE A 152 12.18 -4.02 1.87
C PHE A 152 13.28 -3.63 2.88
N GLU A 153 13.03 -2.59 3.68
CA GLU A 153 13.99 -2.17 4.70
C GLU A 153 14.17 -3.25 5.77
N LYS A 154 13.07 -3.80 6.27
CA LYS A 154 13.09 -4.84 7.30
C LYS A 154 13.87 -6.06 6.84
N ASP A 155 13.62 -6.54 5.62
CA ASP A 155 14.32 -7.68 5.05
C ASP A 155 15.81 -7.39 4.84
N SER A 156 16.14 -6.18 4.39
CA SER A 156 17.52 -5.72 4.25
C SER A 156 18.25 -5.74 5.59
N HIS A 157 17.64 -5.23 6.67
CA HIS A 157 18.21 -5.26 8.02
C HIS A 157 18.46 -6.70 8.52
N MET A 158 17.54 -7.62 8.24
CA MET A 158 17.68 -9.03 8.64
C MET A 158 18.81 -9.73 7.87
N ALA A 159 19.05 -9.35 6.61
CA ALA A 159 20.16 -9.90 5.82
C ALA A 159 21.55 -9.52 6.34
N TRP A 160 21.68 -8.42 7.09
CA TRP A 160 22.95 -8.01 7.72
C TRP A 160 23.22 -8.67 9.08
N LEU A 161 22.23 -9.34 9.67
CA LEU A 161 22.32 -9.96 11.00
C LEU A 161 22.53 -11.49 10.96
N GLY A 162 22.51 -12.11 9.77
CA GLY A 162 22.79 -13.53 9.55
C GLY A 162 24.13 -13.77 8.88
#